data_AF-A0A158IS37-F1
#
_entry.id   AF-A0A158IS37-F1
#
_cell.length_a   1.000
_cell.length_b   1.000
_cell.length_c   1.000
_cell.angle_alpha   90.00
_cell.angle_beta   90.00
_cell.angle_gamma   90.00
#
_symmetry.space_group_name_H-M   'P 1'
#
loop_
_entity.id
_entity.type
_entity.pdbx_description
1 polymer ?
#
loop_
_entity_poly.entity_id
_entity_poly.type
_entity_poly.pdbx_seq_one_letter_code
_entity_poly.pdbx_strand_id
1 'polypeptide(L)'
;METRNHERQETEIMGQKRPYRLISRRSCRIVADRYQQGLDEGRWTTQTGALKTLRVSQAELSFALQLRALPVEVRDLFEDEIDVTSHTVRVIREVIMRDGLATVLQRIQRSGACGGKYTKKTVLSIVKGKISESKRALRRSGQDSKIAARSLDLPKNILDRYHLGVTKGEWNTYSECARVLNVSRRHISEAVAIGQIPDAVRYLFWESDLTFAIGRRLLTLCDELGADEMIVRARGVEPMYKVKGRTAENILTELRAENIRPSNFFRVRIKKGRGPNRLVIECRDAELLLRYRREMELAIKKVLQKRIKNEEQVELIREFQGLLRANIPGMARLPSIFDPRPA
;
A
#
# COMPACT_ATOMS: atom_id res chain seq x y z
N MET A 1 -29.84 -6.90 65.25
CA MET A 1 -28.47 -7.07 64.72
C MET A 1 -28.60 -7.79 63.40
N GLU A 2 -28.55 -7.06 62.29
CA GLU A 2 -28.27 -7.57 60.93
C GLU A 2 -28.25 -6.36 59.99
N THR A 3 -27.21 -5.55 60.17
CA THR A 3 -26.74 -4.57 59.19
C THR A 3 -25.52 -5.17 58.51
N ARG A 4 -25.34 -4.85 57.23
CA ARG A 4 -24.26 -5.25 56.29
C ARG A 4 -24.58 -6.46 55.43
N ASN A 5 -25.22 -6.22 54.28
CA ASN A 5 -24.90 -6.89 53.00
C ASN A 5 -25.52 -6.17 51.78
N HIS A 6 -25.64 -4.83 51.82
CA HIS A 6 -26.15 -4.03 50.69
C HIS A 6 -25.18 -2.98 50.12
N GLU A 7 -23.89 -3.07 50.46
CA GLU A 7 -22.86 -2.14 49.95
C GLU A 7 -21.69 -2.88 49.32
N ARG A 8 -21.90 -3.66 48.24
CA ARG A 8 -20.80 -4.15 47.36
C ARG A 8 -21.23 -4.41 45.91
N GLN A 9 -22.06 -3.55 45.31
CA GLN A 9 -22.29 -3.58 43.84
C GLN A 9 -22.34 -2.18 43.19
N GLU A 10 -21.83 -1.14 43.86
CA GLU A 10 -21.63 0.19 43.26
C GLU A 10 -20.16 0.56 43.36
N THR A 11 -19.33 0.11 42.42
CA THR A 11 -18.00 0.68 42.10
C THR A 11 -17.31 -0.15 41.02
N GLU A 12 -17.81 -0.14 39.78
CA GLU A 12 -16.95 -0.41 38.60
C GLU A 12 -17.63 -0.04 37.27
N ILE A 13 -18.02 1.23 37.12
CA ILE A 13 -18.23 1.80 35.77
C ILE A 13 -16.92 2.48 35.37
N MET A 14 -15.92 1.65 35.04
CA MET A 14 -14.67 2.09 34.44
C MET A 14 -14.94 2.67 33.05
N GLY A 15 -14.84 4.00 32.95
CA GLY A 15 -14.04 4.65 31.91
C GLY A 15 -14.29 4.24 30.46
N GLN A 16 -15.54 4.15 30.01
CA GLN A 16 -15.80 4.21 28.57
C GLN A 16 -15.47 5.62 28.07
N LYS A 17 -14.26 5.78 27.50
CA LYS A 17 -13.89 6.98 26.74
C LYS A 17 -14.97 7.21 25.69
N ARG A 18 -15.76 8.27 25.87
CA ARG A 18 -16.76 8.70 24.90
C ARG A 18 -16.08 8.77 23.53
N PRO A 19 -16.64 8.14 22.47
CA PRO A 19 -16.07 8.20 21.16
C PRO A 19 -15.97 9.67 20.76
N TYR A 20 -14.76 10.12 20.44
CA TYR A 20 -14.51 11.47 19.93
C TYR A 20 -15.35 11.64 18.66
N ARG A 21 -16.48 12.35 18.76
CA ARG A 21 -17.23 12.75 17.56
C ARG A 21 -16.36 13.75 16.82
N LEU A 22 -15.82 13.34 15.68
CA LEU A 22 -15.15 14.22 14.73
C LEU A 22 -16.20 15.21 14.21
N ILE A 23 -16.31 16.37 14.87
CA ILE A 23 -17.12 17.47 14.35
C ILE A 23 -16.41 17.99 13.11
N SER A 24 -17.05 17.81 11.96
CA SER A 24 -16.56 18.39 10.70
C SER A 24 -16.40 19.91 10.86
N ARG A 25 -15.22 20.48 10.55
CA ARG A 25 -14.95 21.92 10.76
C ARG A 25 -15.77 22.87 9.88
N ARG A 26 -16.27 22.40 8.72
CA ARG A 26 -17.33 23.13 7.99
C ARG A 26 -18.51 23.42 8.91
N SER A 27 -18.85 22.48 9.80
CA SER A 27 -19.83 22.70 10.87
C SER A 27 -19.37 23.76 11.87
N CYS A 28 -18.11 23.74 12.35
CA CYS A 28 -17.65 24.73 13.35
C CYS A 28 -17.68 26.18 12.84
N ARG A 29 -17.21 26.45 11.61
CA ARG A 29 -17.30 27.80 11.02
C ARG A 29 -18.77 28.24 10.88
N ILE A 30 -19.60 27.37 10.29
CA ILE A 30 -21.03 27.63 10.10
C ILE A 30 -21.74 27.86 11.45
N VAL A 31 -21.39 27.11 12.49
CA VAL A 31 -21.96 27.24 13.84
C VAL A 31 -21.56 28.58 14.46
N ALA A 32 -20.30 28.99 14.37
CA ALA A 32 -19.85 30.29 14.87
C ALA A 32 -20.52 31.45 14.11
N ASP A 33 -20.66 31.33 12.79
CA ASP A 33 -21.25 32.37 11.94
C ASP A 33 -22.74 32.51 12.17
N ARG A 34 -23.48 31.41 12.25
CA ARG A 34 -24.92 31.43 12.60
C ARG A 34 -25.17 31.90 14.03
N TYR A 35 -24.27 31.59 14.95
CA TYR A 35 -24.35 32.10 16.31
C TYR A 35 -24.18 33.63 16.33
N GLN A 36 -23.15 34.17 15.65
CA GLN A 36 -22.96 35.61 15.57
C GLN A 36 -24.12 36.31 14.86
N GLN A 37 -24.55 35.78 13.71
CA GLN A 37 -25.65 36.34 12.94
C GLN A 37 -26.95 36.44 13.77
N GLY A 38 -27.28 35.40 14.54
CA GLY A 38 -28.47 35.49 15.39
C GLY A 38 -28.29 36.34 16.64
N LEU A 39 -27.06 36.66 17.07
CA LEU A 39 -26.83 37.72 18.06
C LEU A 39 -27.09 39.09 17.42
N ASP A 40 -26.54 39.32 16.22
CA ASP A 40 -26.65 40.58 15.49
C ASP A 40 -28.12 40.88 15.12
N GLU A 41 -28.89 39.84 14.79
CA GLU A 41 -30.33 39.95 14.47
C GLU A 41 -31.24 39.87 15.72
N GLY A 42 -30.68 39.81 16.93
CA GLY A 42 -31.45 39.74 18.19
C GLY A 42 -32.22 38.43 18.41
N ARG A 43 -32.02 37.40 17.56
CA ARG A 43 -32.65 36.07 17.69
C ARG A 43 -32.16 35.30 18.91
N TRP A 44 -30.93 35.55 19.35
CA TRP A 44 -30.35 34.93 20.54
C TRP A 44 -30.30 35.92 21.70
N THR A 45 -31.21 35.79 22.66
CA THR A 45 -31.15 36.53 23.93
C THR A 45 -30.34 35.79 24.99
N THR A 46 -30.17 34.47 24.83
CA THR A 46 -29.44 33.60 25.75
C THR A 46 -28.62 32.56 24.98
N GLN A 47 -27.45 32.21 25.52
CA GLN A 47 -26.57 31.19 24.93
C GLN A 47 -27.26 29.81 24.89
N THR A 48 -28.05 29.47 25.90
CA THR A 48 -28.83 28.22 25.97
C THR A 48 -29.89 28.14 24.86
N GLY A 49 -30.57 29.24 24.55
CA GLY A 49 -31.52 29.31 23.43
C GLY A 49 -30.84 29.07 22.07
N ALA A 50 -29.66 29.64 21.88
CA ALA A 50 -28.87 29.43 20.66
C ALA A 50 -28.38 27.98 20.53
N LEU A 51 -27.91 27.36 21.61
CA LEU A 51 -27.47 25.96 21.60
C LEU A 51 -28.58 24.99 21.19
N LYS A 52 -29.79 25.19 21.71
CA LYS A 52 -30.96 24.36 21.37
C LYS A 52 -31.35 24.50 19.90
N THR A 53 -31.33 25.73 19.37
CA THR A 53 -31.71 26.00 17.98
C THR A 53 -30.64 25.53 16.98
N LEU A 54 -29.36 25.70 17.32
CA LEU A 54 -28.23 25.25 16.50
C LEU A 54 -27.98 23.73 16.62
N ARG A 55 -28.61 23.06 17.60
CA ARG A 55 -28.46 21.63 17.91
C ARG A 55 -27.00 21.22 18.15
N VAL A 56 -26.26 22.07 18.83
CA VAL A 56 -24.86 21.83 19.20
C VAL A 56 -24.69 21.88 20.71
N SER A 57 -23.70 21.16 21.22
CA SER A 57 -23.33 21.22 22.63
C SER A 57 -22.61 22.53 22.97
N GLN A 58 -22.61 22.90 24.24
CA GLN A 58 -21.90 24.08 24.73
C GLN A 58 -20.39 24.02 24.42
N ALA A 59 -19.78 22.83 24.52
CA ALA A 59 -18.37 22.64 24.21
C ALA A 59 -18.07 22.86 22.72
N GLU A 60 -18.96 22.43 21.83
CA GLU A 60 -18.85 22.63 20.38
C GLU A 60 -18.97 24.10 19.99
N LEU A 61 -19.95 24.80 20.55
CA LEU A 61 -20.10 26.24 20.33
C LEU A 61 -18.90 27.02 20.86
N SER A 62 -18.45 26.72 22.09
CA SER A 62 -17.28 27.36 22.68
C SER A 62 -16.03 27.14 21.82
N PHE A 63 -15.80 25.91 21.35
CA PHE A 63 -14.69 25.61 20.44
C PHE A 63 -14.81 26.37 19.12
N ALA A 64 -15.99 26.40 18.50
CA ALA A 64 -16.25 27.11 17.26
C ALA A 64 -15.94 28.61 17.37
N LEU A 65 -16.38 29.24 18.45
CA LEU A 65 -16.11 30.66 18.72
C LEU A 65 -14.62 30.92 18.96
N GLN A 66 -13.94 30.05 19.72
CA GLN A 66 -12.51 30.17 19.96
C GLN A 66 -11.68 30.00 18.67
N LEU A 67 -12.10 29.09 17.79
CA LEU A 67 -11.48 28.91 16.48
C LEU A 67 -11.70 30.14 15.58
N ARG A 68 -12.91 30.72 15.60
CA ARG A 68 -13.23 31.95 14.86
C ARG A 68 -12.44 33.16 15.36
N ALA A 69 -12.13 33.22 16.66
CA ALA A 69 -11.34 34.30 17.25
C ALA A 69 -9.83 34.23 16.92
N LEU A 70 -9.34 33.15 16.30
CA LEU A 70 -7.94 33.09 15.86
C LEU A 70 -7.69 34.04 14.67
N PRO A 71 -6.52 34.70 14.62
CA PRO A 71 -6.11 35.49 13.46
C PRO A 71 -6.14 34.66 12.19
N VAL A 72 -6.57 35.27 11.08
CA VAL A 72 -6.71 34.61 9.77
C VAL A 72 -5.37 34.01 9.34
N GLU A 73 -4.29 34.76 9.55
CA GLU A 73 -2.92 34.39 9.21
C GLU A 73 -2.49 33.09 9.91
N VAL A 74 -2.93 32.87 11.15
CA VAL A 74 -2.59 31.65 11.90
C VAL A 74 -3.45 30.48 11.44
N ARG A 75 -4.73 30.73 11.12
CA ARG A 75 -5.63 29.69 10.61
C ARG A 75 -5.21 29.19 9.24
N ASP A 76 -4.75 30.10 8.37
CA ASP A 76 -4.39 29.77 7.00
C ASP A 76 -3.10 28.96 6.89
N LEU A 77 -2.29 28.88 7.94
CA LEU A 77 -1.10 28.03 8.00
C LEU A 77 -1.40 26.54 8.06
N PHE A 78 -2.59 26.12 8.45
CA PHE A 78 -2.89 24.70 8.59
C PHE A 78 -3.18 24.07 7.22
N GLU A 79 -2.56 22.91 6.97
CA GLU A 79 -2.75 22.12 5.75
C GLU A 79 -4.17 21.62 5.61
N ASP A 80 -4.64 20.91 6.63
CA ASP A 80 -6.01 20.44 6.70
C ASP A 80 -6.82 21.16 7.78
N GLU A 81 -8.05 21.50 7.39
CA GLU A 81 -9.06 21.96 8.33
C GLU A 81 -9.53 20.85 9.28
N ILE A 82 -8.88 19.67 9.35
CA ILE A 82 -9.18 18.61 10.33
C ILE A 82 -8.13 18.58 11.45
N ASP A 83 -7.00 19.28 11.27
CA ASP A 83 -5.84 19.24 12.18
C ASP A 83 -5.88 20.16 13.43
N VAL A 84 -6.41 21.38 13.34
CA VAL A 84 -6.77 22.25 14.48
C VAL A 84 -7.83 21.65 15.44
N THR A 85 -7.37 21.02 16.51
CA THR A 85 -8.23 20.53 17.62
C THR A 85 -8.44 21.61 18.69
N SER A 86 -9.40 21.41 19.61
CA SER A 86 -9.61 22.30 20.77
C SER A 86 -8.32 22.58 21.55
N HIS A 87 -7.51 21.53 21.77
CA HIS A 87 -6.20 21.66 22.39
C HIS A 87 -5.27 22.61 21.61
N THR A 88 -5.23 22.53 20.27
CA THR A 88 -4.36 23.42 19.48
C THR A 88 -4.78 24.88 19.52
N VAL A 89 -6.09 25.16 19.46
CA VAL A 89 -6.62 26.53 19.56
C VAL A 89 -6.25 27.11 20.92
N ARG A 90 -6.46 26.34 21.99
CA ARG A 90 -6.09 26.73 23.34
C ARG A 90 -4.60 27.08 23.44
N VAL A 91 -3.72 26.21 22.94
CA VAL A 91 -2.27 26.44 22.96
C VAL A 91 -1.90 27.70 22.17
N ILE A 92 -2.49 27.93 20.99
CA ILE A 92 -2.22 29.13 20.19
C ILE A 92 -2.65 30.39 20.95
N ARG A 93 -3.85 30.38 21.53
CA ARG A 93 -4.35 31.51 22.33
C ARG A 93 -3.49 31.78 23.55
N GLU A 94 -3.07 30.75 24.28
CA GLU A 94 -2.14 30.88 25.41
C GLU A 94 -0.82 31.54 24.98
N VAL A 95 -0.26 31.15 23.83
CA VAL A 95 0.96 31.76 23.29
C VAL A 95 0.72 33.21 22.86
N ILE A 96 -0.42 33.52 22.23
CA ILE A 96 -0.78 34.90 21.85
C ILE A 96 -0.95 35.79 23.10
N MET A 97 -1.60 35.28 24.15
CA MET A 97 -1.75 36.01 25.41
C MET A 97 -0.42 36.25 26.11
N ARG A 98 0.51 35.28 26.05
CA ARG A 98 1.82 35.38 26.70
C ARG A 98 2.80 36.27 25.95
N ASP A 99 2.89 36.12 24.63
CA ASP A 99 3.95 36.74 23.81
C ASP A 99 3.45 37.95 23.01
N GLY A 100 2.14 38.16 22.94
CA GLY A 100 1.49 39.17 22.11
C GLY A 100 1.28 38.72 20.66
N LEU A 101 0.17 39.19 20.05
CA LEU A 101 -0.19 38.85 18.67
C LEU A 101 0.88 39.29 17.66
N ALA A 102 1.40 40.52 17.79
CA ALA A 102 2.42 41.06 16.89
C ALA A 102 3.67 40.18 16.84
N THR A 103 4.13 39.69 17.98
CA THR A 103 5.28 38.79 18.10
C THR A 103 5.03 37.46 17.39
N VAL A 104 3.82 36.89 17.53
CA VAL A 104 3.44 35.63 16.87
C VAL A 104 3.40 35.81 15.35
N LEU A 105 2.82 36.90 14.84
CA LEU A 105 2.80 37.20 13.41
C LEU A 105 4.20 37.42 12.86
N GLN A 106 5.07 38.13 13.59
CA GLN A 106 6.47 38.32 13.19
C GLN A 106 7.23 36.99 13.11
N ARG A 107 6.97 36.03 14.02
CA ARG A 107 7.57 34.69 13.96
C ARG A 107 7.12 33.92 12.71
N ILE A 108 5.85 34.01 12.36
CA ILE A 108 5.28 33.40 11.16
C ILE A 108 5.96 33.97 9.91
N GLN A 109 6.05 35.30 9.80
CA GLN A 109 6.72 35.98 8.70
C GLN A 109 8.20 35.57 8.61
N ARG A 110 8.95 35.62 9.71
CA ARG A 110 10.38 35.23 9.76
C ARG A 110 10.63 33.76 9.43
N SER A 111 9.66 32.90 9.69
CA SER A 111 9.77 31.47 9.34
C SER A 111 9.61 31.21 7.84
N GLY A 112 9.12 32.19 7.05
CA GLY A 112 8.79 32.01 5.64
C GLY A 112 7.53 31.18 5.42
N ALA A 113 6.72 31.01 6.46
CA ALA A 113 5.50 30.20 6.42
C ALA A 113 4.29 30.96 5.81
N CYS A 114 4.46 32.23 5.42
CA CYS A 114 3.38 33.01 4.81
C CYS A 114 2.92 32.38 3.49
N GLY A 115 1.60 32.12 3.37
CA GLY A 115 0.99 31.55 2.17
C GLY A 115 1.15 30.03 2.01
N GLY A 116 1.86 29.36 2.92
CA GLY A 116 2.02 27.90 2.91
C GLY A 116 1.01 27.18 3.80
N LYS A 117 0.78 25.90 3.47
CA LYS A 117 -0.08 24.95 4.19
C LYS A 117 0.79 23.93 4.91
N TYR A 118 0.63 23.79 6.22
CA TYR A 118 1.51 23.00 7.09
C TYR A 118 0.78 22.14 8.11
N THR A 119 1.40 21.03 8.47
CA THR A 119 0.91 20.13 9.52
C THR A 119 0.79 20.81 10.89
N LYS A 120 -0.17 20.35 11.71
CA LYS A 120 -0.39 20.83 13.10
C LYS A 120 0.89 21.02 13.92
N LYS A 121 1.80 20.05 13.86
CA LYS A 121 3.05 20.08 14.64
C LYS A 121 3.94 21.24 14.19
N THR A 122 4.01 21.48 12.89
CA THR A 122 4.82 22.55 12.28
C THR A 122 4.25 23.92 12.66
N VAL A 123 2.94 24.12 12.53
CA VAL A 123 2.29 25.38 12.90
C VAL A 123 2.51 25.71 14.39
N LEU A 124 2.30 24.74 15.29
CA LEU A 124 2.55 24.95 16.72
C LEU A 124 4.02 25.26 17.02
N SER A 125 4.97 24.66 16.29
CA SER A 125 6.40 24.94 16.49
C SER A 125 6.78 26.37 16.07
N ILE A 126 6.17 26.86 14.98
CA ILE A 126 6.32 28.25 14.50
C ILE A 126 5.73 29.23 15.51
N VAL A 127 4.47 29.02 15.91
CA VAL A 127 3.77 29.90 16.86
C VAL A 127 4.52 29.99 18.19
N LYS A 128 5.02 28.86 18.71
CA LYS A 128 5.81 28.79 19.95
C LYS A 128 7.23 29.41 19.83
N GLY A 129 7.65 29.86 18.65
CA GLY A 129 8.97 30.47 18.45
C GLY A 129 10.13 29.49 18.41
N LYS A 130 9.87 28.19 18.16
CA LYS A 130 10.93 27.18 18.02
C LYS A 130 11.53 27.22 16.61
N ILE A 131 12.32 28.24 16.32
CA ILE A 131 12.81 28.57 14.96
C ILE A 131 13.67 27.45 14.35
N SER A 132 14.46 26.74 15.17
CA SER A 132 15.29 25.61 14.70
C SER A 132 14.46 24.36 14.35
N GLU A 133 13.47 24.01 15.17
CA GLU A 133 12.54 22.92 14.90
C GLU A 133 11.62 23.23 13.71
N SER A 134 11.12 24.47 13.61
CA SER A 134 10.27 24.92 12.50
C SER A 134 11.04 25.00 11.19
N LYS A 135 12.28 25.51 11.14
CA LYS A 135 13.11 25.44 9.92
C LYS A 135 13.37 23.99 9.47
N ARG A 136 13.61 23.07 10.41
CA ARG A 136 13.74 21.63 10.09
C ARG A 136 12.42 21.02 9.60
N ALA A 137 11.30 21.40 10.20
CA ALA A 137 9.97 20.92 9.80
C ALA A 137 9.52 21.49 8.46
N LEU A 138 9.80 22.77 8.17
CA LEU A 138 9.56 23.42 6.87
C LEU A 138 10.39 22.78 5.77
N ARG A 139 11.66 22.43 6.04
CA ARG A 139 12.49 21.64 5.10
C ARG A 139 11.90 20.26 4.80
N ARG A 140 11.24 19.63 5.78
CA ARG A 140 10.55 18.33 5.60
C ARG A 140 9.19 18.48 4.92
N SER A 141 8.42 19.53 5.22
CA SER A 141 7.13 19.81 4.57
C SER A 141 7.30 20.23 3.10
N GLY A 142 8.35 20.99 2.76
CA GLY A 142 8.79 21.20 1.38
C GLY A 142 9.36 19.94 0.70
N GLN A 143 9.49 18.85 1.45
CA GLN A 143 9.85 17.51 0.97
C GLN A 143 8.61 16.59 0.90
N ASP A 144 7.56 16.89 1.67
CA ASP A 144 6.25 16.24 1.58
C ASP A 144 5.45 16.75 0.37
N SER A 145 5.60 18.02 -0.03
CA SER A 145 5.16 18.47 -1.36
C SER A 145 5.99 17.85 -2.49
N LYS A 146 7.25 17.46 -2.24
CA LYS A 146 8.00 16.57 -3.14
C LYS A 146 7.52 15.12 -3.07
N ILE A 147 6.71 14.71 -2.09
CA ILE A 147 6.12 13.37 -2.02
C ILE A 147 4.71 13.35 -2.62
N ALA A 148 3.93 14.42 -2.47
CA ALA A 148 2.64 14.60 -3.13
C ALA A 148 2.79 14.96 -4.62
N ALA A 149 3.84 15.69 -5.02
CA ALA A 149 4.26 15.82 -6.43
C ALA A 149 5.11 14.62 -6.92
N ARG A 150 5.52 13.69 -6.03
CA ARG A 150 5.83 12.30 -6.40
C ARG A 150 4.55 11.46 -6.46
N SER A 151 3.43 12.06 -6.85
CA SER A 151 2.39 11.34 -7.58
C SER A 151 3.00 10.91 -8.93
N LEU A 152 3.82 9.87 -8.82
CA LEU A 152 4.39 8.97 -9.83
C LEU A 152 4.21 9.43 -11.27
N ASP A 153 5.05 10.37 -11.71
CA ASP A 153 5.38 10.42 -13.13
C ASP A 153 5.97 9.06 -13.51
N LEU A 154 5.15 8.22 -14.12
CA LEU A 154 5.56 6.91 -14.60
C LEU A 154 6.71 7.09 -15.60
N PRO A 155 7.66 6.15 -15.69
CA PRO A 155 8.74 6.20 -16.67
C PRO A 155 8.25 6.55 -18.07
N LYS A 156 7.10 6.00 -18.49
CA LYS A 156 6.44 6.30 -19.77
C LYS A 156 6.09 7.80 -19.92
N ASN A 157 5.47 8.42 -18.92
CA ASN A 157 5.06 9.83 -19.00
C ASN A 157 6.27 10.78 -19.05
N ILE A 158 7.39 10.43 -18.41
CA ILE A 158 8.63 11.21 -18.49
C ILE A 158 9.26 11.03 -19.86
N LEU A 159 9.28 9.80 -20.37
CA LEU A 159 9.78 9.46 -21.70
C LEU A 159 9.02 10.21 -22.81
N ASP A 160 7.70 10.16 -22.78
CA ASP A 160 6.84 10.79 -23.79
C ASP A 160 7.03 12.31 -23.82
N ARG A 161 7.06 12.94 -22.63
CA ARG A 161 7.35 14.37 -22.53
C ARG A 161 8.76 14.71 -23.00
N TYR A 162 9.76 13.92 -22.64
CA TYR A 162 11.13 14.12 -23.08
C TYR A 162 11.22 14.11 -24.61
N HIS A 163 10.68 13.10 -25.29
CA HIS A 163 10.68 13.02 -26.75
C HIS A 163 9.86 14.12 -27.42
N LEU A 164 8.72 14.51 -26.82
CA LEU A 164 7.91 15.62 -27.32
C LEU A 164 8.70 16.94 -27.29
N GLY A 165 9.37 17.26 -26.18
CA GLY A 165 10.16 18.48 -26.07
C GLY A 165 11.43 18.47 -26.93
N VAL A 166 12.05 17.31 -27.14
CA VAL A 166 13.14 17.16 -28.13
C VAL A 166 12.63 17.45 -29.55
N THR A 167 11.48 16.89 -29.93
CA THR A 167 10.86 17.13 -31.26
C THR A 167 10.48 18.60 -31.46
N LYS A 168 10.05 19.28 -30.39
CA LYS A 168 9.70 20.71 -30.41
C LYS A 168 10.92 21.64 -30.31
N GLY A 169 12.12 21.11 -30.05
CA GLY A 169 13.32 21.91 -29.83
C GLY A 169 13.33 22.69 -28.51
N GLU A 170 12.51 22.30 -27.52
CA GLU A 170 12.45 22.94 -26.19
C GLU A 170 13.70 22.65 -25.36
N TRP A 171 14.36 21.52 -25.62
CA TRP A 171 15.63 21.11 -25.04
C TRP A 171 16.36 20.12 -25.93
N ASN A 172 17.69 20.05 -25.77
CA ASN A 172 18.53 19.06 -26.43
C ASN A 172 19.33 18.20 -25.43
N THR A 173 19.31 18.54 -24.15
CA THR A 173 20.00 17.78 -23.10
C THR A 173 19.07 17.35 -21.97
N TYR A 174 19.44 16.27 -21.28
CA TYR A 174 18.74 15.82 -20.07
C TYR A 174 18.73 16.88 -18.95
N SER A 175 19.76 17.73 -18.88
CA SER A 175 19.87 18.78 -17.86
C SER A 175 18.85 19.91 -18.09
N GLU A 176 18.64 20.29 -19.35
CA GLU A 176 17.62 21.28 -19.72
C GLU A 176 16.21 20.75 -19.49
N CYS A 177 15.94 19.52 -19.96
CA CYS A 177 14.68 18.82 -19.71
C CYS A 177 14.39 18.72 -18.20
N ALA A 178 15.39 18.37 -17.38
CA ALA A 178 15.26 18.30 -15.93
C ALA A 178 14.84 19.63 -15.30
N ARG A 179 15.40 20.73 -15.79
CA ARG A 179 15.07 22.09 -15.32
C ARG A 179 13.65 22.48 -15.71
N VAL A 180 13.23 22.18 -16.95
CA VAL A 180 11.91 22.57 -17.47
C VAL A 180 10.79 21.70 -16.88
N LEU A 181 10.97 20.39 -16.85
CA LEU A 181 9.99 19.45 -16.29
C LEU A 181 10.02 19.39 -14.76
N ASN A 182 10.99 20.03 -14.12
CA ASN A 182 11.24 19.95 -12.68
C ASN A 182 11.38 18.51 -12.17
N VAL A 183 11.97 17.64 -13.01
CA VAL A 183 12.24 16.23 -12.73
C VAL A 183 13.75 16.05 -12.59
N SER A 184 14.20 15.18 -11.69
CA SER A 184 15.64 14.93 -11.55
C SER A 184 16.23 14.40 -12.87
N ARG A 185 17.43 14.88 -13.24
CA ARG A 185 18.17 14.39 -14.41
C ARG A 185 18.31 12.86 -14.40
N ARG A 186 18.52 12.28 -13.22
CA ARG A 186 18.59 10.83 -13.01
C ARG A 186 17.30 10.13 -13.45
N HIS A 187 16.13 10.62 -13.06
CA HIS A 187 14.85 10.02 -13.45
C HIS A 187 14.57 10.14 -14.95
N ILE A 188 14.98 11.24 -15.59
CA ILE A 188 14.86 11.37 -17.06
C ILE A 188 15.75 10.34 -17.75
N SER A 189 17.01 10.23 -17.32
CA SER A 189 17.93 9.23 -17.85
C SER A 189 17.43 7.80 -17.63
N GLU A 190 16.91 7.49 -16.45
CA GLU A 190 16.32 6.17 -16.15
C GLU A 190 15.06 5.91 -17.00
N ALA A 191 14.20 6.92 -17.21
CA ALA A 191 13.00 6.78 -18.04
C ALA A 191 13.35 6.52 -19.51
N VAL A 192 14.36 7.21 -20.04
CA VAL A 192 14.88 6.98 -21.40
C VAL A 192 15.45 5.57 -21.54
N ALA A 193 16.27 5.11 -20.59
CA ALA A 193 16.78 3.74 -20.60
C ALA A 193 15.65 2.70 -20.54
N ILE A 194 14.66 2.87 -19.67
CA ILE A 194 13.47 1.99 -19.60
C ILE A 194 12.70 2.02 -20.93
N GLY A 195 12.65 3.16 -21.60
CA GLY A 195 12.05 3.33 -22.93
C GLY A 195 12.73 2.54 -24.05
N GLN A 196 14.01 2.21 -23.90
CA GLN A 196 14.81 1.45 -24.86
C GLN A 196 14.64 -0.07 -24.71
N ILE A 197 13.99 -0.54 -23.63
CA ILE A 197 13.66 -1.96 -23.46
C ILE A 197 12.76 -2.40 -24.63
N PRO A 198 12.97 -3.61 -25.19
CA PRO A 198 12.14 -4.11 -26.29
C PRO A 198 10.65 -4.04 -26.00
N ASP A 199 9.89 -3.57 -26.99
CA ASP A 199 8.43 -3.38 -26.88
C ASP A 199 7.71 -4.65 -26.43
N ALA A 200 8.14 -5.81 -26.94
CA ALA A 200 7.60 -7.11 -26.55
C ALA A 200 7.62 -7.34 -25.03
N VAL A 201 8.62 -6.81 -24.33
CA VAL A 201 8.75 -6.89 -22.87
C VAL A 201 7.91 -5.80 -22.20
N ARG A 202 7.94 -4.57 -22.71
CA ARG A 202 7.17 -3.44 -22.15
C ARG A 202 5.67 -3.73 -22.17
N TYR A 203 5.17 -4.36 -23.22
CA TYR A 203 3.76 -4.76 -23.37
C TYR A 203 3.32 -5.87 -22.41
N LEU A 204 4.23 -6.53 -21.69
CA LEU A 204 3.84 -7.50 -20.68
C LEU A 204 3.21 -6.82 -19.45
N PHE A 205 3.53 -5.56 -19.18
CA PHE A 205 3.12 -4.84 -17.98
C PHE A 205 1.94 -3.89 -18.24
N TRP A 206 1.15 -3.60 -17.20
CA TRP A 206 0.28 -2.43 -17.23
C TRP A 206 1.13 -1.16 -17.18
N GLU A 207 0.63 -0.08 -17.78
CA GLU A 207 1.32 1.22 -17.77
C GLU A 207 1.58 1.71 -16.33
N SER A 208 0.63 1.49 -15.43
CA SER A 208 0.73 1.83 -14.01
C SER A 208 1.73 0.96 -13.24
N ASP A 209 1.97 -0.26 -13.69
CA ASP A 209 2.81 -1.24 -12.98
C ASP A 209 4.27 -1.20 -13.44
N LEU A 210 4.55 -0.62 -14.61
CA LEU A 210 5.91 -0.36 -15.08
C LEU A 210 6.51 0.86 -14.37
N THR A 211 6.77 0.70 -13.07
CA THR A 211 7.41 1.74 -12.24
C THR A 211 8.93 1.79 -12.45
N PHE A 212 9.59 2.86 -11.98
CA PHE A 212 11.07 2.94 -12.00
C PHE A 212 11.75 1.76 -11.29
N ALA A 213 11.15 1.20 -10.25
CA ALA A 213 11.72 0.06 -9.54
C ALA A 213 11.71 -1.21 -10.41
N ILE A 214 10.58 -1.48 -11.05
CA ILE A 214 10.44 -2.60 -12.01
C ILE A 214 11.34 -2.38 -13.22
N GLY A 215 11.34 -1.16 -13.78
CA GLY A 215 12.18 -0.78 -14.91
C GLY A 215 13.67 -0.99 -14.65
N ARG A 216 14.20 -0.60 -13.47
CA ARG A 216 15.60 -0.89 -13.12
C ARG A 216 15.91 -2.39 -13.09
N ARG A 217 14.99 -3.21 -12.57
CA ARG A 217 15.17 -4.68 -12.56
C ARG A 217 15.12 -5.26 -13.97
N LEU A 218 14.28 -4.71 -14.84
CA LEU A 218 14.24 -5.08 -16.27
C LEU A 218 15.52 -4.69 -17.00
N LEU A 219 16.07 -3.50 -16.71
CA LEU A 219 17.36 -3.08 -17.28
C LEU A 219 18.48 -4.03 -16.86
N THR A 220 18.59 -4.34 -15.56
CA THR A 220 19.56 -5.34 -15.08
C THR A 220 19.37 -6.69 -15.75
N LEU A 221 18.12 -7.11 -15.98
CA LEU A 221 17.84 -8.36 -16.70
C LEU A 221 18.23 -8.31 -18.18
N CYS A 222 18.03 -7.16 -18.82
CA CYS A 222 18.43 -6.94 -20.20
C CYS A 222 19.96 -6.95 -20.33
N ASP A 223 20.68 -6.41 -19.35
CA ASP A 223 22.13 -6.43 -19.28
C ASP A 223 22.67 -7.86 -19.05
N GLU A 224 21.96 -8.67 -18.25
CA GLU A 224 22.33 -10.06 -17.93
C GLU A 224 22.06 -11.04 -19.10
N LEU A 225 20.91 -10.92 -19.77
CA LEU A 225 20.45 -11.88 -20.79
C LEU A 225 20.73 -11.44 -22.22
N GLY A 226 20.83 -10.13 -22.46
CA GLY A 226 20.80 -9.54 -23.79
C GLY A 226 19.37 -9.34 -24.32
N ALA A 227 19.21 -8.40 -25.26
CA ALA A 227 17.91 -8.01 -25.79
C ALA A 227 17.19 -9.14 -26.56
N ASP A 228 17.93 -9.94 -27.34
CA ASP A 228 17.35 -11.00 -28.17
C ASP A 228 16.74 -12.13 -27.33
N GLU A 229 17.47 -12.60 -26.32
CA GLU A 229 16.98 -13.61 -25.38
C GLU A 229 15.79 -13.09 -24.57
N MET A 230 15.82 -11.81 -24.18
CA MET A 230 14.71 -11.17 -23.48
C MET A 230 13.43 -11.15 -24.33
N ILE A 231 13.54 -10.90 -25.64
CA ILE A 231 12.42 -10.94 -26.59
C ILE A 231 11.88 -12.37 -26.74
N VAL A 232 12.77 -13.37 -26.89
CA VAL A 232 12.38 -14.78 -27.01
C VAL A 232 11.58 -15.22 -25.78
N ARG A 233 12.07 -14.89 -24.58
CA ARG A 233 11.36 -15.19 -23.33
C ARG A 233 10.06 -14.43 -23.21
N ALA A 234 10.03 -13.14 -23.55
CA ALA A 234 8.81 -12.34 -23.49
C ALA A 234 7.69 -12.90 -24.36
N ARG A 235 8.00 -13.50 -25.53
CA ARG A 235 7.00 -14.17 -26.39
C ARG A 235 6.33 -15.38 -25.73
N GLY A 236 7.03 -16.06 -24.83
CA GLY A 236 6.49 -17.19 -24.06
C GLY A 236 5.73 -16.79 -22.79
N VAL A 237 5.78 -15.51 -22.41
CA VAL A 237 5.18 -14.98 -21.19
C VAL A 237 3.84 -14.31 -21.51
N GLU A 238 2.80 -14.66 -20.76
CA GLU A 238 1.50 -14.01 -20.93
C GLU A 238 1.50 -12.60 -20.30
N PRO A 239 0.95 -11.58 -20.99
CA PRO A 239 0.82 -10.24 -20.44
C PRO A 239 -0.09 -10.15 -19.20
N MET A 240 0.13 -9.15 -18.35
CA MET A 240 -0.67 -8.93 -17.12
C MET A 240 -2.17 -8.77 -17.39
N TYR A 241 -2.55 -8.15 -18.52
CA TYR A 241 -3.95 -7.86 -18.83
C TYR A 241 -4.77 -9.09 -19.25
N LYS A 242 -4.12 -10.20 -19.59
CA LYS A 242 -4.81 -11.45 -19.96
C LYS A 242 -5.10 -12.36 -18.78
N VAL A 243 -4.33 -12.27 -17.69
CA VAL A 243 -4.42 -13.18 -16.54
C VAL A 243 -4.71 -12.38 -15.28
N LYS A 244 -5.89 -12.60 -14.70
CA LYS A 244 -6.36 -11.86 -13.52
C LYS A 244 -5.46 -12.14 -12.31
N GLY A 245 -5.03 -11.07 -11.61
CA GLY A 245 -4.21 -11.17 -10.39
C GLY A 245 -2.71 -11.39 -10.63
N ARG A 246 -2.25 -11.30 -11.88
CA ARG A 246 -0.83 -11.31 -12.23
C ARG A 246 -0.17 -10.00 -11.80
N THR A 247 1.00 -10.08 -11.17
CA THR A 247 1.78 -8.92 -10.71
C THR A 247 3.03 -8.73 -11.56
N ALA A 248 3.60 -7.51 -11.56
CA ALA A 248 4.86 -7.22 -12.24
C ALA A 248 5.99 -8.18 -11.81
N GLU A 249 6.00 -8.57 -10.53
CA GLU A 249 7.04 -9.46 -9.99
C GLU A 249 6.93 -10.88 -10.52
N ASN A 250 5.73 -11.37 -10.79
CA ASN A 250 5.55 -12.68 -11.41
C ASN A 250 6.15 -12.69 -12.83
N ILE A 251 5.98 -11.59 -13.58
CA ILE A 251 6.57 -11.47 -14.92
C ILE A 251 8.08 -11.41 -14.85
N LEU A 252 8.66 -10.66 -13.91
CA LEU A 252 10.11 -10.62 -13.73
C LEU A 252 10.68 -12.01 -13.39
N THR A 253 10.00 -12.78 -12.54
CA THR A 253 10.44 -14.15 -12.22
C THR A 253 10.34 -15.09 -13.42
N GLU A 254 9.28 -14.96 -14.23
CA GLU A 254 9.11 -15.78 -15.44
C GLU A 254 10.14 -15.43 -16.52
N LEU A 255 10.45 -14.14 -16.71
CA LEU A 255 11.53 -13.69 -17.62
C LEU A 255 12.91 -14.18 -17.16
N ARG A 256 13.14 -14.30 -15.85
CA ARG A 256 14.36 -14.90 -15.28
C ARG A 256 14.46 -16.40 -15.48
N ALA A 257 13.40 -17.07 -15.93
CA ALA A 257 13.28 -18.53 -15.91
C ALA A 257 13.51 -19.13 -14.51
N GLU A 258 13.34 -18.33 -13.45
CA GLU A 258 13.29 -18.82 -12.08
C GLU A 258 11.96 -19.57 -11.96
N ASN A 259 12.02 -20.91 -12.02
CA ASN A 259 10.89 -21.81 -11.87
C ASN A 259 9.85 -21.23 -10.92
N ILE A 260 8.64 -21.04 -11.44
CA ILE A 260 7.46 -20.47 -10.77
C ILE A 260 7.42 -21.00 -9.33
N ARG A 261 7.85 -20.19 -8.35
CA ARG A 261 7.29 -20.33 -7.01
C ARG A 261 5.83 -19.96 -7.20
N PRO A 262 4.87 -20.88 -7.01
CA PRO A 262 3.48 -20.51 -7.08
C PRO A 262 3.28 -19.41 -6.05
N SER A 263 3.09 -18.18 -6.53
CA SER A 263 2.51 -17.12 -5.73
C SER A 263 1.24 -17.69 -5.09
N ASN A 264 0.84 -17.17 -3.93
CA ASN A 264 -0.32 -17.70 -3.18
C ASN A 264 -1.65 -17.76 -4.00
N PHE A 265 -1.65 -17.27 -5.24
CA PHE A 265 -2.69 -17.35 -6.26
C PHE A 265 -2.76 -18.72 -6.97
N PHE A 266 -1.64 -19.44 -7.12
CA PHE A 266 -1.55 -20.75 -7.79
C PHE A 266 -1.46 -21.92 -6.80
N ARG A 267 -2.03 -21.79 -5.59
CA ARG A 267 -2.01 -22.89 -4.62
C ARG A 267 -2.89 -24.04 -5.12
N VAL A 268 -2.29 -24.91 -5.91
CA VAL A 268 -2.89 -26.17 -6.33
C VAL A 268 -2.83 -27.14 -5.16
N ARG A 269 -4.00 -27.60 -4.70
CA ARG A 269 -4.10 -28.67 -3.69
C ARG A 269 -4.55 -29.94 -4.38
N ILE A 270 -3.74 -30.98 -4.25
CA ILE A 270 -4.08 -32.30 -4.76
C ILE A 270 -4.58 -33.14 -3.58
N LYS A 271 -5.78 -33.70 -3.71
CA LYS A 271 -6.40 -34.56 -2.70
C LYS A 271 -6.94 -35.83 -3.34
N LYS A 272 -7.07 -36.89 -2.54
CA LYS A 272 -7.82 -38.09 -2.92
C LYS A 272 -9.31 -37.75 -2.91
N GLY A 273 -10.01 -38.02 -4.01
CA GLY A 273 -11.46 -37.86 -4.12
C GLY A 273 -12.20 -38.98 -3.39
N ARG A 274 -13.50 -38.75 -3.11
CA ARG A 274 -14.38 -39.80 -2.59
C ARG A 274 -14.66 -40.82 -3.71
N GLY A 275 -14.15 -42.04 -3.55
CA GLY A 275 -14.30 -43.16 -4.49
C GLY A 275 -12.98 -43.77 -4.96
N PRO A 276 -12.99 -44.97 -5.57
CA PRO A 276 -11.80 -45.57 -6.16
C PRO A 276 -11.31 -44.72 -7.33
N ASN A 277 -9.98 -44.55 -7.45
CA ASN A 277 -9.28 -43.92 -8.57
C ASN A 277 -9.69 -42.46 -8.88
N ARG A 278 -10.07 -41.68 -7.86
CA ARG A 278 -10.40 -40.27 -8.04
C ARG A 278 -9.34 -39.35 -7.42
N LEU A 279 -8.83 -38.43 -8.22
CA LEU A 279 -7.93 -37.36 -7.81
C LEU A 279 -8.67 -36.03 -7.94
N VAL A 280 -8.66 -35.22 -6.88
CA VAL A 280 -9.24 -33.87 -6.88
C VAL A 280 -8.10 -32.88 -6.89
N ILE A 281 -8.05 -32.04 -7.92
CA ILE A 281 -7.10 -30.94 -8.06
C ILE A 281 -7.87 -29.65 -7.82
N GLU A 282 -7.66 -29.03 -6.66
CA GLU A 282 -8.27 -27.76 -6.30
C GLU A 282 -7.33 -26.61 -6.65
N CYS A 283 -7.83 -25.59 -7.33
CA CYS A 283 -7.13 -24.32 -7.56
C CYS A 283 -8.09 -23.16 -7.27
N ARG A 284 -7.55 -22.00 -6.88
CA ARG A 284 -8.35 -20.78 -6.71
C ARG A 284 -8.81 -20.19 -8.04
N ASP A 285 -8.10 -20.48 -9.11
CA ASP A 285 -8.44 -20.11 -10.47
C ASP A 285 -8.75 -21.36 -11.30
N ALA A 286 -10.04 -21.58 -11.56
CA ALA A 286 -10.54 -22.73 -12.30
C ALA A 286 -10.26 -22.61 -13.81
N GLU A 287 -10.24 -21.40 -14.36
CA GLU A 287 -10.00 -21.16 -15.78
C GLU A 287 -8.57 -21.56 -16.16
N LEU A 288 -7.62 -21.27 -15.27
CA LEU A 288 -6.24 -21.72 -15.41
C LEU A 288 -6.10 -23.24 -15.46
N LEU A 289 -6.77 -23.98 -14.57
CA LEU A 289 -6.75 -25.45 -14.57
C LEU A 289 -7.33 -26.00 -15.88
N LEU A 290 -8.41 -25.41 -16.37
CA LEU A 290 -9.03 -25.83 -17.62
C LEU A 290 -8.11 -25.59 -18.82
N ARG A 291 -7.37 -24.47 -18.83
CA ARG A 291 -6.41 -24.14 -19.88
C ARG A 291 -5.28 -25.18 -19.97
N TYR A 292 -4.76 -25.64 -18.84
CA TYR A 292 -3.69 -26.63 -18.77
C TYR A 292 -4.19 -28.09 -18.65
N ARG A 293 -5.49 -28.34 -18.86
CA ARG A 293 -6.10 -29.66 -18.68
C ARG A 293 -5.37 -30.77 -19.44
N ARG A 294 -5.05 -30.55 -20.72
CA ARG A 294 -4.41 -31.55 -21.59
C ARG A 294 -3.01 -31.93 -21.08
N GLU A 295 -2.24 -30.94 -20.64
CA GLU A 295 -0.89 -31.15 -20.13
C GLU A 295 -0.90 -31.88 -18.79
N MET A 296 -1.86 -31.54 -17.91
CA MET A 296 -2.08 -32.26 -16.67
C MET A 296 -2.49 -33.71 -16.91
N GLU A 297 -3.41 -33.97 -17.85
CA GLU A 297 -3.80 -35.33 -18.24
C GLU A 297 -2.60 -36.14 -18.76
N LEU A 298 -1.74 -35.53 -19.59
CA LEU A 298 -0.52 -36.16 -20.09
C LEU A 298 0.48 -36.45 -18.98
N ALA A 299 0.68 -35.53 -18.06
CA ALA A 299 1.56 -35.71 -16.90
C ALA A 299 1.06 -36.84 -15.99
N ILE A 300 -0.26 -36.86 -15.70
CA ILE A 300 -0.89 -37.92 -14.91
C ILE A 300 -0.74 -39.27 -15.63
N LYS A 301 -1.00 -39.34 -16.94
CA LYS A 301 -0.79 -40.56 -17.74
C LYS A 301 0.65 -41.04 -17.68
N LYS A 302 1.64 -40.16 -17.80
CA LYS A 302 3.06 -40.51 -17.67
C LYS A 302 3.39 -41.06 -16.29
N VAL A 303 2.88 -40.45 -15.23
CA VAL A 303 3.09 -40.93 -13.84
C VAL A 303 2.42 -42.29 -13.61
N LEU A 304 1.20 -42.47 -14.10
CA LEU A 304 0.48 -43.75 -14.03
C LEU A 304 1.20 -44.84 -14.83
N GLN A 305 1.64 -44.56 -16.05
CA GLN A 305 2.41 -45.52 -16.86
C GLN A 305 3.72 -45.91 -16.19
N LYS A 306 4.44 -44.97 -15.55
CA LYS A 306 5.63 -45.29 -14.76
C LYS A 306 5.30 -46.17 -13.54
N ARG A 307 4.16 -45.94 -12.88
CA ARG A 307 3.73 -46.76 -11.74
C ARG A 307 3.27 -48.15 -12.14
N ILE A 308 2.49 -48.28 -13.22
CA ILE A 308 2.01 -49.57 -13.73
C ILE A 308 3.19 -50.41 -14.23
N LYS A 309 4.12 -49.81 -15.00
CA LYS A 309 5.35 -50.51 -15.39
C LYS A 309 6.20 -50.92 -14.19
N ASN A 310 6.22 -50.11 -13.13
CA ASN A 310 6.86 -50.49 -11.87
C ASN A 310 6.10 -51.59 -11.12
N GLU A 311 4.77 -51.64 -11.16
CA GLU A 311 3.98 -52.73 -10.56
C GLU A 311 4.21 -54.05 -11.30
N GLU A 312 4.19 -54.04 -12.64
CA GLU A 312 4.54 -55.20 -13.47
C GLU A 312 5.98 -55.64 -13.23
N GLN A 313 6.93 -54.71 -13.13
CA GLN A 313 8.33 -55.03 -12.77
C GLN A 313 8.46 -55.55 -11.33
N VAL A 314 7.67 -55.04 -10.38
CA VAL A 314 7.67 -55.49 -8.97
C VAL A 314 7.01 -56.85 -8.83
N GLU A 315 5.96 -57.16 -9.59
CA GLU A 315 5.35 -58.50 -9.68
C GLU A 315 6.31 -59.48 -10.33
N LEU A 316 6.97 -59.11 -11.43
CA LEU A 316 8.00 -59.93 -12.08
C LEU A 316 9.16 -60.23 -11.13
N ILE A 317 9.61 -59.24 -10.35
CA ILE A 317 10.67 -59.41 -9.34
C ILE A 317 10.18 -60.29 -8.18
N ARG A 318 8.91 -60.20 -7.77
CA ARG A 318 8.32 -61.05 -6.72
C ARG A 318 8.17 -62.51 -7.18
N GLU A 319 7.76 -62.74 -8.42
CA GLU A 319 7.71 -64.09 -9.02
C GLU A 319 9.12 -64.68 -9.15
N PHE A 320 10.09 -63.87 -9.59
CA PHE A 320 11.48 -64.28 -9.69
C PHE A 320 12.11 -64.59 -8.31
N GLN A 321 11.79 -63.79 -7.28
CA GLN A 321 12.19 -64.06 -5.90
C GLN A 321 11.47 -65.28 -5.30
N GLY A 322 10.23 -65.55 -5.69
CA GLY A 322 9.48 -66.76 -5.33
C GLY A 322 10.12 -68.03 -5.90
N LEU A 323 10.52 -67.99 -7.18
CA LEU A 323 11.26 -69.06 -7.85
C LEU A 323 12.65 -69.30 -7.24
N LEU A 324 13.37 -68.24 -6.88
CA LEU A 324 14.67 -68.35 -6.20
C LEU A 324 14.56 -68.91 -4.77
N ARG A 325 13.46 -68.63 -4.05
CA ARG A 325 13.20 -69.23 -2.72
C ARG A 325 12.81 -70.71 -2.78
N ALA A 326 12.17 -71.16 -3.84
CA ALA A 326 11.80 -72.56 -4.00
C ALA A 326 13.02 -73.46 -4.31
N ASN A 327 14.05 -72.92 -4.95
CA ASN A 327 15.22 -73.68 -5.41
C ASN A 327 16.49 -73.53 -4.56
N ILE A 328 16.51 -72.66 -3.54
CA ILE A 328 17.68 -72.50 -2.66
C ILE A 328 17.23 -72.37 -1.18
N PRO A 329 17.23 -73.46 -0.40
CA PRO A 329 16.95 -73.39 1.02
C PRO A 329 18.21 -72.91 1.76
N GLY A 330 18.24 -71.66 2.21
CA GLY A 330 19.34 -71.22 3.08
C GLY A 330 19.55 -69.72 3.32
N MET A 331 18.93 -68.82 2.55
CA MET A 331 19.11 -67.38 2.84
C MET A 331 18.09 -66.87 3.86
N ALA A 332 18.59 -66.69 5.08
CA ALA A 332 17.94 -65.99 6.16
C ALA A 332 17.51 -64.57 5.74
N ARG A 333 16.34 -64.15 6.26
CA ARG A 333 15.67 -62.88 6.00
C ARG A 333 16.57 -61.69 6.34
N LEU A 334 16.90 -60.86 5.34
CA LEU A 334 17.27 -59.48 5.62
C LEU A 334 16.00 -58.67 5.90
N PRO A 335 15.99 -57.79 6.92
CA PRO A 335 14.82 -57.02 7.28
C PRO A 335 14.47 -56.02 6.16
N SER A 336 13.22 -56.08 5.73
CA SER A 336 12.62 -55.13 4.80
C SER A 336 12.54 -53.75 5.45
N ILE A 337 13.15 -52.75 4.82
CA ILE A 337 13.10 -51.33 5.24
C ILE A 337 11.68 -50.72 5.02
N PHE A 338 10.73 -51.51 4.51
CA PHE A 338 9.38 -51.07 4.15
C PHE A 338 8.26 -51.63 5.02
N ASP A 339 8.52 -51.97 6.28
CA ASP A 339 7.41 -52.19 7.20
C ASP A 339 6.88 -50.84 7.72
N PRO A 340 5.58 -50.55 7.54
CA PRO A 340 4.99 -49.36 8.13
C PRO A 340 4.95 -49.54 9.66
N ARG A 341 5.38 -48.51 10.40
CA ARG A 341 5.27 -48.53 11.86
C ARG A 341 3.81 -48.68 12.28
N PRO A 342 3.50 -49.53 13.27
CA PRO A 342 2.17 -49.62 13.83
C PRO A 342 1.82 -48.34 14.60
N ALA A 343 0.51 -48.10 14.70
CA ALA A 343 -0.13 -46.86 15.15
C ALA A 343 0.25 -46.39 16.56
#